data_AF-A0A0D3I9I4-F1
#
_entry.id   AF-A0A0D3I9I4-F1
#
_cell.length_a   1.000
_cell.length_b   1.000
_cell.length_c   1.000
_cell.angle_alpha   90.00
_cell.angle_beta   90.00
_cell.angle_gamma   90.00
#
_symmetry.space_group_name_H-M   'P 1'
#
loop_
_entity.id
_entity.type
_entity.pdbx_description
1 polymer ?
#
loop_
_entity_poly.entity_id
_entity_poly.type
_entity_poly.pdbx_seq_one_letter_code
_entity_poly.pdbx_strand_id
1 'polypeptide(L)'
;MVSPTNNESLNAPPEPDAVDEVVEARLLFTEAEEAAQLIGSLGGGGDEAAAAAERVCTILDRYQEQPGVLDPALELLVVPLLSVVRTLAHAGGAAVSASLRPPCRVMYTLCKVRGYKTVVKFVPHEARDLEPLVGLLGTLAPEDGDTWQISYSLMVWLSMVVMGCSRPSASTASFLTVGIYTTLAAIFKLGHREELLPQLELQVHLGPLIAAPAALLGDSSVLLSGLRDSDTVVRWSSAKGIGRITNRLPLELADDVVGGAVDLLAPEERGGVFLPSAVDLLAPDEQASAWHGGCLALAELARRGLLLPARLPEVLPRVVSALHYDVPRGTTSVGTHVRDAACYVCWAFARAFDAAVMAPHAQSLLVVVTFDREVNVRRAASAAFQETENVGRQGSFPHGIEIVTRADYFALGSRPNAYLRYLRVA
;
A
#
# COMPACT_ATOMS: atom_id res chain seq x y z
N MET A 1 -37.38 8.67 57.19
CA MET A 1 -36.45 9.29 58.16
C MET A 1 -35.34 9.94 57.37
N VAL A 2 -35.22 11.25 57.51
CA VAL A 2 -34.19 12.09 56.90
C VAL A 2 -32.85 11.82 57.58
N SER A 3 -31.78 11.68 56.79
CA SER A 3 -30.39 11.97 57.19
C SER A 3 -29.54 12.29 55.95
N PRO A 4 -28.48 13.11 56.11
CA PRO A 4 -28.16 14.17 55.17
C PRO A 4 -26.82 13.99 54.42
N THR A 5 -26.71 14.76 53.34
CA THR A 5 -25.51 15.31 52.68
C THR A 5 -24.14 14.87 53.19
N ASN A 6 -23.38 14.15 52.35
CA ASN A 6 -21.93 14.30 52.28
C ASN A 6 -21.56 14.76 50.88
N ASN A 7 -21.35 16.07 50.78
CA ASN A 7 -20.72 16.75 49.67
C ASN A 7 -19.20 16.72 49.93
N GLU A 8 -18.55 15.62 49.58
CA GLU A 8 -17.09 15.60 49.41
C GLU A 8 -16.82 15.59 47.92
N SER A 9 -16.80 16.78 47.34
CA SER A 9 -16.10 17.04 46.10
C SER A 9 -14.62 16.69 46.34
N LEU A 10 -14.25 15.46 45.97
CA LEU A 10 -12.86 15.11 45.72
C LEU A 10 -12.31 16.15 44.75
N ASN A 11 -11.42 17.00 45.27
CA ASN A 11 -10.47 17.76 44.47
C ASN A 11 -9.71 16.76 43.60
N ALA A 12 -10.21 16.50 42.39
CA ALA A 12 -9.37 16.01 41.33
C ALA A 12 -8.31 17.10 41.09
N PRO A 13 -7.01 16.76 40.99
CA PRO A 13 -6.05 17.74 40.51
C PRO A 13 -6.55 18.28 39.16
N PRO A 14 -6.35 19.58 38.86
CA PRO A 14 -6.68 20.09 37.54
C PRO A 14 -6.00 19.19 36.51
N GLU A 15 -6.76 18.71 35.52
CA GLU A 15 -6.15 18.09 34.35
C GLU A 15 -5.09 19.08 33.83
N PRO A 16 -3.85 18.63 33.57
CA PRO A 16 -2.82 19.53 33.07
C PRO A 16 -3.37 20.20 31.82
N ASP A 17 -3.32 21.54 31.78
CA ASP A 17 -3.75 22.29 30.61
C ASP A 17 -2.99 21.74 29.40
N ALA A 18 -3.66 21.53 28.25
CA ALA A 18 -3.03 21.02 27.03
C ALA A 18 -1.80 21.85 26.59
N VAL A 19 -1.66 23.07 27.13
CA VAL A 19 -0.50 23.94 26.97
C VAL A 19 0.71 23.46 27.77
N ASP A 20 0.52 22.96 29.00
CA ASP A 20 1.58 22.41 29.85
C ASP A 20 2.13 21.09 29.29
N GLU A 21 1.26 20.21 28.76
CA GLU A 21 1.71 18.99 28.07
C GLU A 21 2.54 19.29 26.81
N VAL A 22 2.19 20.33 26.04
CA VAL A 22 2.94 20.74 24.84
C VAL A 22 4.28 21.37 25.21
N VAL A 23 4.37 22.08 26.33
CA VAL A 23 5.61 22.66 26.86
C VAL A 23 6.53 21.57 27.44
N GLU A 24 5.99 20.62 28.21
CA GLU A 24 6.75 19.46 28.69
C GLU A 24 7.22 18.55 27.54
N ALA A 25 6.38 18.34 26.52
CA ALA A 25 6.78 17.54 25.36
C ALA A 25 7.85 18.24 24.50
N ARG A 26 7.87 19.58 24.44
CA ARG A 26 8.98 20.34 23.84
C ARG A 26 10.28 20.23 24.63
N LEU A 27 10.23 20.09 25.96
CA LEU A 27 11.41 19.89 26.80
C LEU A 27 12.07 18.51 26.59
N LEU A 28 11.34 17.53 26.05
CA LEU A 28 11.86 16.20 25.76
C LEU A 28 12.70 16.15 24.47
N PHE A 29 12.51 17.10 23.54
CA PHE A 29 13.37 17.26 22.37
C PHE A 29 14.34 18.44 22.56
N THR A 30 15.44 18.18 23.25
CA THR A 30 16.36 19.23 23.73
C THR A 30 17.06 19.97 22.59
N GLU A 31 17.31 19.32 21.46
CA GLU A 31 18.01 19.91 20.31
C GLU A 31 17.06 20.51 19.25
N ALA A 32 15.79 20.77 19.57
CA ALA A 32 14.81 21.28 18.61
C ALA A 32 15.24 22.58 17.92
N GLU A 33 15.78 23.54 18.69
CA GLU A 33 16.25 24.81 18.16
C GLU A 33 17.54 24.66 17.33
N GLU A 34 18.47 23.82 17.78
CA GLU A 34 19.70 23.49 17.03
C GLU A 34 19.33 22.88 15.68
N ALA A 35 18.44 21.88 15.67
CA ALA A 35 18.00 21.21 14.46
C ALA A 35 17.28 22.19 13.50
N ALA A 36 16.43 23.08 14.01
CA ALA A 36 15.75 24.08 13.20
C ALA A 36 16.72 25.09 12.57
N GLN A 37 17.73 25.55 13.33
CA GLN A 37 18.77 26.45 12.82
C GLN A 37 19.60 25.81 11.72
N LEU A 38 20.01 24.54 11.91
CA LEU A 38 20.75 23.77 10.91
C LEU A 38 19.91 23.51 9.65
N ILE A 39 18.61 23.28 9.77
CA ILE A 39 17.70 23.15 8.62
C ILE A 39 17.66 24.45 7.81
N GLY A 40 17.66 25.61 8.48
CA GLY A 40 17.67 26.91 7.83
C GLY A 40 18.92 27.18 6.98
N SER A 41 20.07 26.59 7.33
CA SER A 41 21.32 26.77 6.58
C SER A 41 21.46 25.84 5.36
N LEU A 42 20.59 24.83 5.21
CA LEU A 42 20.67 23.84 4.12
C LEU A 42 20.52 24.45 2.72
N GLY A 43 19.92 25.64 2.60
CA GLY A 43 19.74 26.32 1.32
C GLY A 43 21.03 26.82 0.66
N GLY A 44 22.12 26.95 1.42
CA GLY A 44 23.42 27.44 0.92
C GLY A 44 24.16 26.46 0.01
N GLY A 45 23.81 25.16 0.07
CA GLY A 45 24.51 24.10 -0.66
C GLY A 45 25.94 23.84 -0.17
N GLY A 46 26.66 22.95 -0.87
CA GLY A 46 28.05 22.62 -0.57
C GLY A 46 28.29 21.80 0.70
N ASP A 47 29.54 21.77 1.15
CA ASP A 47 30.00 20.93 2.27
C ASP A 47 29.39 21.34 3.61
N GLU A 48 29.12 22.64 3.81
CA GLU A 48 28.48 23.15 5.02
C GLU A 48 27.04 22.63 5.16
N ALA A 49 26.28 22.62 4.06
CA ALA A 49 24.93 22.05 4.04
C ALA A 49 24.97 20.54 4.29
N ALA A 50 25.95 19.82 3.75
CA ALA A 50 26.14 18.40 3.98
C ALA A 50 26.42 18.08 5.46
N ALA A 51 27.32 18.84 6.10
CA ALA A 51 27.64 18.70 7.52
C ALA A 51 26.44 19.05 8.42
N ALA A 52 25.70 20.12 8.09
CA ALA A 52 24.48 20.49 8.79
C ALA A 52 23.42 19.38 8.70
N ALA A 53 23.20 18.82 7.51
CA ALA A 53 22.27 17.71 7.32
C ALA A 53 22.69 16.45 8.09
N GLU A 54 23.98 16.12 8.10
CA GLU A 54 24.52 15.00 8.89
C GLU A 54 24.27 15.18 10.39
N ARG A 55 24.51 16.40 10.90
CA ARG A 55 24.25 16.74 12.29
C ARG A 55 22.76 16.61 12.63
N VAL A 56 21.88 17.14 11.79
CA VAL A 56 20.42 17.01 11.98
C VAL A 56 20.00 15.54 11.96
N CYS A 57 20.50 14.73 11.03
CA CYS A 57 20.19 13.30 10.98
C CYS A 57 20.64 12.59 12.26
N THR A 58 21.84 12.91 12.76
CA THR A 58 22.37 12.36 14.01
C THR A 58 21.52 12.72 15.22
N ILE A 59 20.94 13.92 15.24
CA ILE A 59 20.00 14.34 16.30
C ILE A 59 18.72 13.50 16.20
N LEU A 60 18.10 13.46 15.01
CA LEU A 60 16.84 12.76 14.79
C LEU A 60 16.91 11.27 15.11
N ASP A 61 18.01 10.60 14.73
CA ASP A 61 18.19 9.16 14.95
C ASP A 61 18.24 8.78 16.44
N ARG A 62 18.56 9.71 17.36
CA ARG A 62 18.50 9.46 18.81
C ARG A 62 17.09 9.21 19.33
N TYR A 63 16.09 9.73 18.64
CA TYR A 63 14.68 9.65 19.03
C TYR A 63 13.95 8.47 18.38
N GLN A 64 14.68 7.53 17.74
CA GLN A 64 14.08 6.39 17.03
C GLN A 64 13.30 5.44 17.95
N GLU A 65 13.70 5.29 19.21
CA GLU A 65 13.01 4.44 20.19
C GLU A 65 11.70 5.08 20.71
N GLN A 66 11.62 6.41 20.73
CA GLN A 66 10.43 7.16 21.16
C GLN A 66 10.14 8.33 20.20
N PRO A 67 9.72 8.03 18.96
CA PRO A 67 9.60 9.03 17.92
C PRO A 67 8.47 10.05 18.16
N GLY A 68 7.52 9.72 19.03
CA GLY A 68 6.42 10.63 19.42
C GLY A 68 6.91 11.93 20.07
N VAL A 69 8.11 11.92 20.67
CA VAL A 69 8.75 13.11 21.27
C VAL A 69 8.98 14.22 20.24
N LEU A 70 9.10 13.89 18.95
CA LEU A 70 9.30 14.87 17.89
C LEU A 70 8.02 15.65 17.56
N ASP A 71 6.83 15.13 17.86
CA ASP A 71 5.54 15.69 17.42
C ASP A 71 5.36 17.19 17.68
N PRO A 72 5.67 17.72 18.88
CA PRO A 72 5.52 19.16 19.18
C PRO A 72 6.47 20.07 18.39
N ALA A 73 7.54 19.52 17.84
CA ALA A 73 8.55 20.26 17.06
C ALA A 73 8.49 19.95 15.55
N LEU A 74 7.67 18.98 15.11
CA LEU A 74 7.64 18.58 13.70
C LEU A 74 7.34 19.74 12.76
N GLU A 75 6.40 20.61 13.10
CA GLU A 75 6.07 21.77 12.26
C GLU A 75 7.28 22.71 12.10
N LEU A 76 8.00 22.96 13.20
CA LEU A 76 9.20 23.80 13.24
C LEU A 76 10.34 23.23 12.36
N LEU A 77 10.44 21.91 12.25
CA LEU A 77 11.48 21.26 11.43
C LEU A 77 11.04 21.10 9.97
N VAL A 78 9.83 20.59 9.74
CA VAL A 78 9.38 20.13 8.42
C VAL A 78 9.03 21.30 7.52
N VAL A 79 8.37 22.35 8.04
CA VAL A 79 7.93 23.48 7.19
C VAL A 79 9.10 24.25 6.60
N PRO A 80 10.14 24.66 7.37
CA PRO A 80 11.32 25.31 6.80
C PRO A 80 12.09 24.39 5.84
N LEU A 81 12.22 23.11 6.18
CA LEU A 81 12.88 22.13 5.32
C LEU A 81 12.21 22.02 3.94
N LEU A 82 10.88 21.92 3.91
CA LEU A 82 10.12 21.87 2.67
C LEU A 82 10.24 23.17 1.87
N SER A 83 10.30 24.32 2.53
CA SER A 83 10.56 25.60 1.87
C SER A 83 11.90 25.62 1.13
N VAL A 84 12.96 25.07 1.76
CA VAL A 84 14.28 24.92 1.13
C VAL A 84 14.21 23.98 -0.08
N VAL A 85 13.65 22.79 0.09
CA VAL A 85 13.49 21.79 -0.99
C VAL A 85 12.71 22.38 -2.16
N ARG A 86 11.61 23.10 -1.88
CA ARG A 86 10.77 23.74 -2.89
C ARG A 86 11.54 24.79 -3.69
N THR A 87 12.24 25.68 -3.00
CA THR A 87 13.00 26.78 -3.62
C THR A 87 14.07 26.22 -4.56
N LEU A 88 14.80 25.20 -4.10
CA LEU A 88 15.81 24.51 -4.92
C LEU A 88 15.18 23.78 -6.11
N ALA A 89 14.05 23.09 -5.91
CA ALA A 89 13.35 22.38 -6.98
C ALA A 89 12.80 23.31 -8.06
N HIS A 90 12.34 24.51 -7.70
CA HIS A 90 11.81 25.50 -8.64
C HIS A 90 12.91 26.29 -9.36
N ALA A 91 14.10 26.42 -8.76
CA ALA A 91 15.23 27.12 -9.39
C ALA A 91 15.73 26.40 -10.66
N GLY A 92 15.67 25.06 -10.67
CA GLY A 92 16.05 24.23 -11.83
C GLY A 92 17.55 24.27 -12.18
N GLY A 93 18.00 23.31 -13.00
CA GLY A 93 19.38 23.24 -13.52
C GLY A 93 20.16 21.98 -13.13
N ALA A 94 21.23 21.68 -13.89
CA ALA A 94 21.99 20.43 -13.77
C ALA A 94 22.70 20.24 -12.41
N ALA A 95 23.03 21.33 -11.70
CA ALA A 95 23.70 21.29 -10.40
C ALA A 95 22.73 21.24 -9.19
N VAL A 96 21.41 21.29 -9.43
CA VAL A 96 20.39 21.34 -8.36
C VAL A 96 20.36 20.04 -7.54
N SER A 97 20.69 18.90 -8.15
CA SER A 97 20.76 17.61 -7.46
C SER A 97 21.70 17.66 -6.26
N ALA A 98 22.91 18.23 -6.42
CA ALA A 98 23.90 18.35 -5.35
C ALA A 98 23.37 19.20 -4.17
N SER A 99 22.70 20.32 -4.46
CA SER A 99 22.10 21.19 -3.42
C SER A 99 20.86 20.56 -2.76
N LEU A 100 20.15 19.68 -3.45
CA LEU A 100 19.00 18.97 -2.91
C LEU A 100 19.37 17.77 -2.03
N ARG A 101 20.58 17.20 -2.19
CA ARG A 101 21.02 16.03 -1.41
C ARG A 101 20.89 16.28 0.10
N PRO A 102 21.45 17.35 0.71
CA PRO A 102 21.35 17.58 2.15
C PRO A 102 19.91 17.70 2.69
N PRO A 103 19.04 18.56 2.14
CA PRO A 103 17.67 18.68 2.67
C PRO A 103 16.80 17.44 2.39
N CYS A 104 16.97 16.75 1.26
CA CYS A 104 16.24 15.51 0.99
C CYS A 104 16.69 14.37 1.91
N ARG A 105 17.97 14.32 2.30
CA ARG A 105 18.47 13.39 3.32
C ARG A 105 17.81 13.63 4.68
N VAL A 106 17.67 14.88 5.11
CA VAL A 106 16.94 15.23 6.36
C VAL A 106 15.47 14.85 6.26
N MET A 107 14.81 15.13 5.12
CA MET A 107 13.41 14.79 4.90
C MET A 107 13.17 13.27 4.96
N TYR A 108 14.07 12.48 4.36
CA TYR A 108 14.05 11.04 4.49
C TYR A 108 14.23 10.58 5.94
N THR A 109 15.21 11.12 6.68
CA THR A 109 15.45 10.74 8.08
C THR A 109 14.25 11.07 8.97
N LEU A 110 13.59 12.21 8.79
CA LEU A 110 12.33 12.53 9.47
C LEU A 110 11.25 11.49 9.18
N CYS A 111 11.08 11.12 7.91
CA CYS A 111 10.12 10.08 7.53
C CYS A 111 10.48 8.69 8.09
N LYS A 112 11.78 8.37 8.20
CA LYS A 112 12.31 7.13 8.76
C LYS A 112 12.06 7.03 10.27
N VAL A 113 12.41 8.07 11.01
CA VAL A 113 12.30 8.11 12.48
C VAL A 113 10.85 8.24 12.92
N ARG A 114 10.13 9.25 12.41
CA ARG A 114 8.77 9.55 12.88
C ARG A 114 7.69 8.74 12.17
N GLY A 115 7.92 8.38 10.92
CA GLY A 115 6.95 7.76 10.04
C GLY A 115 6.36 8.75 9.02
N TYR A 116 6.39 8.37 7.75
CA TYR A 116 5.94 9.23 6.64
C TYR A 116 4.51 9.75 6.82
N LYS A 117 3.58 8.95 7.37
CA LYS A 117 2.16 9.34 7.52
C LYS A 117 1.97 10.59 8.40
N THR A 118 2.90 10.84 9.32
CA THR A 118 2.88 12.03 10.17
C THR A 118 3.53 13.20 9.44
N VAL A 119 4.69 12.98 8.81
CA VAL A 119 5.44 14.02 8.07
C VAL A 119 4.64 14.57 6.88
N VAL A 120 3.94 13.71 6.12
CA VAL A 120 3.17 14.15 4.94
C VAL A 120 2.02 15.11 5.24
N LYS A 121 1.59 15.21 6.50
CA LYS A 121 0.56 16.18 6.91
C LYS A 121 1.02 17.63 6.77
N PHE A 122 2.32 17.87 6.75
CA PHE A 122 2.93 19.20 6.60
C PHE A 122 3.35 19.50 5.15
N VAL A 123 3.24 18.53 4.24
CA VAL A 123 3.70 18.66 2.85
C VAL A 123 2.69 19.46 2.04
N PRO A 124 3.07 20.55 1.34
CA PRO A 124 2.17 21.33 0.50
C PRO A 124 1.46 20.50 -0.59
N HIS A 125 0.27 20.92 -0.98
CA HIS A 125 -0.58 20.22 -1.94
C HIS A 125 -0.85 21.02 -3.23
N GLU A 126 0.01 21.98 -3.55
CA GLU A 126 -0.30 22.98 -4.56
C GLU A 126 0.05 22.50 -5.97
N ALA A 127 -0.86 22.69 -6.93
CA ALA A 127 -0.68 22.22 -8.31
C ALA A 127 0.56 22.80 -9.01
N ARG A 128 1.03 23.99 -8.60
CA ARG A 128 2.24 24.64 -9.14
C ARG A 128 3.52 23.83 -8.89
N ASP A 129 3.52 22.96 -7.88
CA ASP A 129 4.66 22.10 -7.60
C ASP A 129 4.74 20.89 -8.54
N LEU A 130 3.66 20.55 -9.26
CA LEU A 130 3.62 19.34 -10.07
C LEU A 130 4.69 19.32 -11.17
N GLU A 131 4.69 20.31 -12.06
CA GLU A 131 5.60 20.35 -13.20
C GLU A 131 7.08 20.47 -12.79
N PRO A 132 7.48 21.36 -11.86
CA PRO A 132 8.88 21.43 -11.41
C PRO A 132 9.37 20.13 -10.75
N LEU A 133 8.56 19.53 -9.87
CA LEU A 133 8.95 18.29 -9.18
C LEU A 133 9.09 17.12 -10.15
N VAL A 134 8.21 17.00 -11.14
CA VAL A 134 8.32 15.95 -12.16
C VAL A 134 9.51 16.19 -13.08
N GLY A 135 9.71 17.44 -13.54
CA GLY A 135 10.85 17.79 -14.38
C GLY A 135 12.18 17.47 -13.68
N LEU A 136 12.30 17.84 -12.42
CA LEU A 136 13.47 17.53 -11.59
C LEU A 136 13.66 16.03 -11.38
N LEU A 137 12.59 15.30 -11.04
CA LEU A 137 12.61 13.85 -10.88
C LEU A 137 13.12 13.19 -12.18
N GLY A 138 12.73 13.70 -13.34
CA GLY A 138 13.25 13.28 -14.64
C GLY A 138 14.76 13.45 -14.80
N THR A 139 15.37 14.49 -14.23
CA THR A 139 16.81 14.77 -14.34
C THR A 139 17.72 13.91 -13.46
N LEU A 140 17.16 13.09 -12.57
CA LEU A 140 17.95 12.26 -11.66
C LEU A 140 18.43 11.01 -12.39
N ALA A 141 19.75 10.86 -12.53
CA ALA A 141 20.36 9.67 -13.10
C ALA A 141 20.34 8.52 -12.07
N PRO A 142 19.95 7.29 -12.46
CA PRO A 142 19.90 6.15 -11.54
C PRO A 142 21.28 5.72 -10.99
N GLU A 143 22.37 6.09 -11.67
CA GLU A 143 23.74 5.69 -11.33
C GLU A 143 24.33 6.48 -10.15
N ASP A 144 23.73 7.62 -9.78
CA ASP A 144 24.13 8.36 -8.59
C ASP A 144 23.47 7.73 -7.35
N GLY A 145 24.19 6.85 -6.65
CA GLY A 145 23.70 6.11 -5.47
C GLY A 145 23.14 6.95 -4.30
N ASP A 146 23.33 8.27 -4.30
CA ASP A 146 22.79 9.22 -3.31
C ASP A 146 21.59 10.05 -3.82
N THR A 147 21.05 9.75 -5.00
CA THR A 147 19.88 10.48 -5.55
C THR A 147 18.54 9.88 -5.13
N TRP A 148 18.51 8.65 -4.63
CA TRP A 148 17.26 8.00 -4.24
C TRP A 148 16.54 8.73 -3.10
N GLN A 149 17.26 9.41 -2.18
CA GLN A 149 16.63 10.24 -1.13
C GLN A 149 15.95 11.46 -1.72
N ILE A 150 16.50 12.02 -2.81
CA ILE A 150 15.86 13.09 -3.58
C ILE A 150 14.59 12.52 -4.21
N SER A 151 14.69 11.40 -4.95
CA SER A 151 13.53 10.75 -5.54
C SER A 151 12.46 10.42 -4.51
N TYR A 152 12.85 9.93 -3.33
CA TYR A 152 11.94 9.65 -2.21
C TYR A 152 11.17 10.91 -1.82
N SER A 153 11.89 12.00 -1.57
CA SER A 153 11.33 13.26 -1.10
C SER A 153 10.39 13.86 -2.14
N LEU A 154 10.79 13.84 -3.42
CA LEU A 154 9.97 14.30 -4.55
C LEU A 154 8.74 13.40 -4.74
N MET A 155 8.87 12.09 -4.66
CA MET A 155 7.75 11.13 -4.77
C MET A 155 6.74 11.32 -3.65
N VAL A 156 7.21 11.51 -2.41
CA VAL A 156 6.37 11.82 -1.25
C VAL A 156 5.60 13.12 -1.52
N TRP A 157 6.28 14.16 -2.00
CA TRP A 157 5.65 15.43 -2.32
C TRP A 157 4.63 15.31 -3.45
N LEU A 158 5.02 14.70 -4.57
CA LEU A 158 4.16 14.46 -5.72
C LEU A 158 2.89 13.73 -5.31
N SER A 159 2.97 12.71 -4.44
CA SER A 159 1.79 12.00 -3.95
C SER A 159 0.77 12.88 -3.21
N MET A 160 1.25 13.95 -2.56
CA MET A 160 0.41 14.90 -1.83
C MET A 160 -0.15 15.99 -2.74
N VAL A 161 0.68 16.56 -3.64
CA VAL A 161 0.23 17.51 -4.68
C VAL A 161 -0.87 16.90 -5.52
N VAL A 162 -0.65 15.67 -5.96
CA VAL A 162 -1.59 14.87 -6.73
C VAL A 162 -2.90 14.61 -5.97
N MET A 163 -2.83 14.30 -4.67
CA MET A 163 -4.03 14.05 -3.86
C MET A 163 -4.82 15.34 -3.58
N GLY A 164 -4.14 16.44 -3.27
CA GLY A 164 -4.79 17.73 -3.00
C GLY A 164 -5.23 18.49 -4.25
N CYS A 165 -4.72 18.12 -5.42
CA CYS A 165 -5.34 18.44 -6.71
C CYS A 165 -6.67 17.67 -6.85
N SER A 166 -7.68 18.05 -6.06
CA SER A 166 -9.05 17.52 -6.18
C SER A 166 -9.82 18.14 -7.36
N ARG A 167 -9.23 19.15 -8.03
CA ARG A 167 -9.73 19.76 -9.26
C ARG A 167 -8.58 20.15 -10.20
N PRO A 168 -7.87 19.19 -10.79
CA PRO A 168 -7.25 19.50 -12.07
C PRO A 168 -8.41 19.80 -13.04
N SER A 169 -8.20 20.68 -14.04
CA SER A 169 -9.20 20.89 -15.09
C SER A 169 -9.77 19.54 -15.53
N ALA A 170 -11.10 19.47 -15.69
CA ALA A 170 -11.92 18.27 -15.81
C ALA A 170 -11.56 17.40 -17.04
N SER A 171 -10.37 16.81 -17.06
CA SER A 171 -9.90 15.89 -18.07
C SER A 171 -9.52 14.57 -17.40
N THR A 172 -9.84 13.46 -18.08
CA THR A 172 -9.54 12.09 -17.65
C THR A 172 -8.05 11.88 -17.38
N ALA A 173 -7.17 12.62 -18.09
CA ALA A 173 -5.72 12.56 -17.97
C ALA A 173 -5.24 12.85 -16.54
N SER A 174 -5.77 13.88 -15.91
CA SER A 174 -5.30 14.32 -14.59
C SER A 174 -5.55 13.29 -13.48
N PHE A 175 -6.65 12.54 -13.55
CA PHE A 175 -6.94 11.47 -12.59
C PHE A 175 -6.09 10.22 -12.81
N LEU A 176 -5.71 9.93 -14.05
CA LEU A 176 -4.80 8.84 -14.37
C LEU A 176 -3.40 9.13 -13.83
N THR A 177 -2.92 10.35 -14.05
CA THR A 177 -1.69 10.89 -13.44
C THR A 177 -1.73 10.76 -11.91
N VAL A 178 -2.90 11.01 -11.30
CA VAL A 178 -3.08 10.86 -9.85
C VAL A 178 -2.88 9.43 -9.36
N GLY A 179 -3.50 8.47 -10.05
CA GLY A 179 -3.34 7.05 -9.76
C GLY A 179 -1.87 6.63 -9.86
N ILE A 180 -1.17 7.07 -10.90
CA ILE A 180 0.20 6.64 -11.18
C ILE A 180 1.16 7.18 -10.11
N TYR A 181 1.18 8.49 -9.84
CA TYR A 181 2.07 9.05 -8.82
C TYR A 181 1.79 8.53 -7.41
N THR A 182 0.52 8.32 -7.05
CA THR A 182 0.21 7.76 -5.72
C THR A 182 0.67 6.31 -5.58
N THR A 183 0.60 5.55 -6.67
CA THR A 183 1.08 4.16 -6.73
C THR A 183 2.59 4.11 -6.65
N LEU A 184 3.26 4.84 -7.55
CA LEU A 184 4.71 4.91 -7.60
C LEU A 184 5.27 5.44 -6.27
N ALA A 185 4.66 6.45 -5.67
CA ALA A 185 5.12 6.96 -4.38
C ALA A 185 4.91 5.97 -3.24
N ALA A 186 3.85 5.18 -3.26
CA ALA A 186 3.63 4.13 -2.26
C ALA A 186 4.65 2.99 -2.41
N ILE A 187 4.90 2.55 -3.65
CA ILE A 187 5.93 1.56 -3.99
C ILE A 187 7.31 2.09 -3.56
N PHE A 188 7.67 3.32 -3.93
CA PHE A 188 8.95 3.94 -3.58
C PHE A 188 9.10 4.21 -2.07
N LYS A 189 8.00 4.46 -1.36
CA LYS A 189 8.04 4.61 0.11
C LYS A 189 8.42 3.31 0.81
N LEU A 190 8.02 2.18 0.27
CA LEU A 190 7.92 0.91 1.02
C LEU A 190 8.78 -0.22 0.43
N GLY A 191 9.21 -0.13 -0.83
CA GLY A 191 10.03 -1.13 -1.52
C GLY A 191 11.51 -0.77 -1.68
N HIS A 192 12.17 -1.51 -2.59
CA HIS A 192 13.60 -1.39 -2.91
C HIS A 192 13.90 -0.14 -3.74
N ARG A 193 14.07 1.02 -3.07
CA ARG A 193 14.25 2.35 -3.70
C ARG A 193 15.37 2.39 -4.75
N GLU A 194 16.47 1.68 -4.48
CA GLU A 194 17.64 1.60 -5.36
C GLU A 194 17.35 0.76 -6.62
N GLU A 195 16.51 -0.27 -6.50
CA GLU A 195 16.11 -1.14 -7.63
C GLU A 195 15.01 -0.52 -8.49
N LEU A 196 14.17 0.32 -7.89
CA LEU A 196 13.08 1.01 -8.56
C LEU A 196 13.54 2.26 -9.32
N LEU A 197 14.62 2.91 -8.87
CA LEU A 197 15.10 4.15 -9.48
C LEU A 197 15.48 3.97 -10.97
N PRO A 198 16.18 2.89 -11.39
CA PRO A 198 16.43 2.62 -12.81
C PRO A 198 15.16 2.27 -13.58
N GLN A 199 14.24 1.49 -13.00
CA GLN A 199 12.98 1.10 -13.65
C GLN A 199 12.04 2.29 -13.85
N LEU A 200 12.22 3.35 -13.07
CA LEU A 200 11.40 4.54 -13.13
C LEU A 200 11.78 5.47 -14.27
N GLU A 201 12.85 5.23 -15.06
CA GLU A 201 13.45 6.12 -16.10
C GLU A 201 12.64 7.41 -16.33
N LEU A 202 12.78 8.32 -15.36
CA LEU A 202 11.75 9.32 -15.08
C LEU A 202 11.63 10.35 -16.22
N GLN A 203 12.72 10.51 -16.98
CA GLN A 203 12.81 11.33 -18.18
C GLN A 203 12.07 10.74 -19.38
N VAL A 204 12.14 9.42 -19.59
CA VAL A 204 11.58 8.72 -20.76
C VAL A 204 10.11 8.35 -20.52
N HIS A 205 9.73 8.01 -19.29
CA HIS A 205 8.39 7.52 -19.00
C HIS A 205 7.43 8.58 -18.43
N LEU A 206 7.90 9.56 -17.64
CA LEU A 206 6.98 10.57 -17.05
C LEU A 206 6.71 11.79 -17.92
N GLY A 207 7.63 12.18 -18.80
CA GLY A 207 7.37 13.20 -19.81
C GLY A 207 6.19 12.83 -20.71
N PRO A 208 6.20 11.62 -21.31
CA PRO A 208 5.04 11.08 -22.01
C PRO A 208 3.85 10.80 -21.09
N LEU A 209 4.05 10.51 -19.80
CA LEU A 209 2.94 10.32 -18.86
C LEU A 209 2.12 11.60 -18.63
N ILE A 210 2.79 12.75 -18.60
CA ILE A 210 2.14 14.06 -18.48
C ILE A 210 1.46 14.42 -19.80
N ALA A 211 2.11 14.17 -20.93
CA ALA A 211 1.60 14.52 -22.25
C ALA A 211 0.53 13.54 -22.80
N ALA A 212 0.64 12.27 -22.44
CA ALA A 212 -0.16 11.13 -22.90
C ALA A 212 -0.11 9.99 -21.87
N PRO A 213 -0.85 10.08 -20.75
CA PRO A 213 -0.81 9.06 -19.68
C PRO A 213 -1.24 7.64 -20.13
N ALA A 214 -1.84 7.50 -21.32
CA ALA A 214 -2.08 6.23 -22.00
C ALA A 214 -0.81 5.54 -22.54
N ALA A 215 0.30 6.26 -22.75
CA ALA A 215 1.54 5.72 -23.32
C ALA A 215 2.29 4.80 -22.34
N LEU A 216 2.22 5.05 -21.02
CA LEU A 216 2.73 4.13 -20.00
C LEU A 216 1.92 2.82 -19.94
N LEU A 217 0.73 2.81 -20.54
CA LEU A 217 -0.14 1.64 -20.63
C LEU A 217 -0.04 0.93 -21.97
N GLY A 218 0.75 1.47 -22.91
CA GLY A 218 1.14 0.74 -24.11
C GLY A 218 1.96 -0.52 -23.78
N ASP A 219 2.55 -0.56 -22.57
CA ASP A 219 3.14 -1.73 -21.97
C ASP A 219 2.67 -1.88 -20.51
N SER A 220 1.57 -2.61 -20.30
CA SER A 220 1.00 -2.85 -18.97
C SER A 220 1.95 -3.58 -18.02
N SER A 221 3.03 -4.18 -18.53
CA SER A 221 4.02 -4.91 -17.74
C SER A 221 4.71 -4.04 -16.68
N VAL A 222 4.89 -2.74 -16.94
CA VAL A 222 5.51 -1.80 -15.99
C VAL A 222 4.65 -1.62 -14.74
N LEU A 223 3.32 -1.59 -14.89
CA LEU A 223 2.41 -1.51 -13.73
C LEU A 223 2.29 -2.84 -13.00
N LEU A 224 2.38 -3.94 -13.75
CA LEU A 224 2.22 -5.30 -13.25
C LEU A 224 3.50 -5.85 -12.59
N SER A 225 4.69 -5.31 -12.89
CA SER A 225 5.95 -5.74 -12.28
C SER A 225 5.92 -5.63 -10.76
N GLY A 226 5.34 -4.54 -10.24
CA GLY A 226 5.17 -4.31 -8.81
C GLY A 226 4.21 -5.29 -8.12
N LEU A 227 3.45 -6.10 -8.86
CA LEU A 227 2.66 -7.21 -8.29
C LEU A 227 3.51 -8.45 -8.01
N ARG A 228 4.72 -8.55 -8.56
CA ARG A 228 5.64 -9.68 -8.34
C ARG A 228 6.72 -9.39 -7.30
N ASP A 229 6.77 -8.16 -6.78
CA ASP A 229 7.77 -7.71 -5.80
C ASP A 229 7.80 -8.63 -4.57
N SER A 230 8.97 -8.77 -3.94
CA SER A 230 9.13 -9.61 -2.75
C SER A 230 8.42 -9.04 -1.51
N ASP A 231 8.26 -7.72 -1.43
CA ASP A 231 7.57 -7.03 -0.34
C ASP A 231 6.05 -6.97 -0.59
N THR A 232 5.31 -7.47 0.39
CA THR A 232 3.84 -7.47 0.40
C THR A 232 3.26 -6.07 0.26
N VAL A 233 3.91 -5.08 0.86
CA VAL A 233 3.48 -3.69 0.87
C VAL A 233 3.61 -3.06 -0.52
N VAL A 234 4.65 -3.41 -1.27
CA VAL A 234 4.80 -3.03 -2.67
C VAL A 234 3.66 -3.67 -3.47
N ARG A 235 3.47 -4.99 -3.38
CA ARG A 235 2.38 -5.70 -4.08
C ARG A 235 1.00 -5.10 -3.82
N TRP A 236 0.69 -4.81 -2.56
CA TRP A 236 -0.58 -4.20 -2.15
C TRP A 236 -0.76 -2.77 -2.66
N SER A 237 0.32 -1.99 -2.68
CA SER A 237 0.30 -0.62 -3.20
C SER A 237 0.10 -0.61 -4.71
N SER A 238 0.82 -1.48 -5.42
CA SER A 238 0.66 -1.75 -6.86
C SER A 238 -0.77 -2.15 -7.19
N ALA A 239 -1.36 -3.13 -6.49
CA ALA A 239 -2.74 -3.58 -6.71
C ALA A 239 -3.78 -2.46 -6.55
N LYS A 240 -3.69 -1.67 -5.47
CA LYS A 240 -4.56 -0.50 -5.27
C LYS A 240 -4.38 0.55 -6.33
N GLY A 241 -3.13 0.74 -6.75
CA GLY A 241 -2.74 1.65 -7.81
C GLY A 241 -3.36 1.31 -9.15
N ILE A 242 -3.13 0.07 -9.58
CA ILE A 242 -3.72 -0.55 -10.76
C ILE A 242 -5.23 -0.36 -10.76
N GLY A 243 -5.93 -0.71 -9.67
CA GLY A 243 -7.38 -0.52 -9.61
C GLY A 243 -7.84 0.93 -9.83
N ARG A 244 -7.07 1.94 -9.40
CA ARG A 244 -7.38 3.36 -9.65
C ARG A 244 -7.08 3.78 -11.09
N ILE A 245 -5.96 3.32 -11.63
CA ILE A 245 -5.49 3.59 -12.99
C ILE A 245 -6.46 2.97 -13.98
N THR A 246 -6.73 1.65 -13.86
CA THR A 246 -7.62 0.88 -14.73
C THR A 246 -9.03 1.50 -14.84
N ASN A 247 -9.55 2.08 -13.76
CA ASN A 247 -10.86 2.77 -13.76
C ASN A 247 -10.96 3.98 -14.70
N ARG A 248 -9.82 4.45 -15.23
CA ARG A 248 -9.75 5.62 -16.11
C ARG A 248 -9.29 5.28 -17.52
N LEU A 249 -9.10 4.00 -17.81
CA LEU A 249 -8.63 3.54 -19.11
C LEU A 249 -9.80 3.27 -20.05
N PRO A 250 -9.56 3.39 -21.37
CA PRO A 250 -10.44 2.78 -22.36
C PRO A 250 -10.63 1.29 -22.07
N LEU A 251 -11.78 0.76 -22.48
CA LEU A 251 -12.18 -0.63 -22.23
C LEU A 251 -11.11 -1.64 -22.64
N GLU A 252 -10.51 -1.48 -23.82
CA GLU A 252 -9.50 -2.40 -24.35
C GLU A 252 -8.27 -2.47 -23.44
N LEU A 253 -7.69 -1.32 -23.08
CA LEU A 253 -6.54 -1.26 -22.16
C LEU A 253 -6.90 -1.71 -20.73
N ALA A 254 -8.13 -1.46 -20.30
CA ALA A 254 -8.59 -1.92 -18.99
C ALA A 254 -8.67 -3.46 -18.95
N ASP A 255 -9.14 -4.07 -20.03
CA ASP A 255 -9.23 -5.52 -20.18
C ASP A 255 -7.84 -6.17 -20.31
N ASP A 256 -6.87 -5.51 -20.98
CA ASP A 256 -5.48 -5.96 -21.02
C ASP A 256 -4.83 -5.99 -19.62
N VAL A 257 -5.13 -4.99 -18.77
CA VAL A 257 -4.63 -4.97 -17.38
C VAL A 257 -5.27 -6.09 -16.55
N VAL A 258 -6.56 -6.38 -16.77
CA VAL A 258 -7.22 -7.53 -16.15
C VAL A 258 -6.52 -8.82 -16.61
N GLY A 259 -6.31 -9.01 -17.92
CA GLY A 259 -5.61 -10.15 -18.49
C GLY A 259 -4.21 -10.33 -17.89
N GLY A 260 -3.42 -9.26 -17.82
CA GLY A 260 -2.08 -9.32 -17.22
C GLY A 260 -2.09 -9.65 -15.72
N ALA A 261 -3.06 -9.16 -14.94
CA ALA A 261 -3.22 -9.54 -13.54
C ALA A 261 -3.63 -11.02 -13.40
N VAL A 262 -4.48 -11.50 -14.32
CA VAL A 262 -4.93 -12.89 -14.40
C VAL A 262 -3.77 -13.82 -14.76
N ASP A 263 -2.89 -13.42 -15.68
CA ASP A 263 -1.72 -14.19 -16.13
C ASP A 263 -0.64 -14.39 -15.05
N LEU A 264 -0.63 -13.57 -14.01
CA LEU A 264 0.21 -13.83 -12.82
C LEU A 264 -0.22 -15.09 -12.05
N LEU A 265 -1.52 -15.42 -12.10
CA LEU A 265 -2.03 -16.69 -11.62
C LEU A 265 -1.85 -17.70 -12.76
N ALA A 266 -0.69 -18.37 -12.76
CA ALA A 266 -0.20 -19.22 -13.84
C ALA A 266 -1.28 -20.12 -14.46
N PRO A 267 -1.22 -20.38 -15.78
CA PRO A 267 -2.28 -21.06 -16.51
C PRO A 267 -2.58 -22.46 -15.95
N GLU A 268 -3.87 -22.76 -15.89
CA GLU A 268 -4.41 -24.00 -15.38
C GLU A 268 -4.36 -25.07 -16.48
N GLU A 269 -3.34 -25.94 -16.48
CA GLU A 269 -3.30 -27.03 -17.48
C GLU A 269 -4.24 -28.20 -17.14
N ARG A 270 -4.80 -28.30 -15.91
CA ARG A 270 -5.43 -29.56 -15.45
C ARG A 270 -6.65 -29.43 -14.52
N GLY A 271 -7.66 -28.65 -14.91
CA GLY A 271 -9.05 -28.86 -14.50
C GLY A 271 -9.38 -28.77 -13.01
N GLY A 272 -9.04 -27.66 -12.35
CA GLY A 272 -9.56 -27.32 -11.02
C GLY A 272 -8.73 -27.80 -9.83
N VAL A 273 -7.59 -28.45 -10.04
CA VAL A 273 -6.68 -28.90 -8.97
C VAL A 273 -5.35 -28.16 -9.08
N PHE A 274 -4.99 -27.41 -8.04
CA PHE A 274 -3.67 -26.79 -7.95
C PHE A 274 -2.59 -27.88 -7.85
N LEU A 275 -1.65 -27.85 -8.78
CA LEU A 275 -0.41 -28.62 -8.76
C LEU A 275 0.74 -27.66 -9.03
N PRO A 276 1.80 -27.65 -8.20
CA PRO A 276 2.94 -26.78 -8.44
C PRO A 276 3.55 -27.05 -9.83
N SER A 277 3.69 -26.00 -10.63
CA SER A 277 4.41 -26.06 -11.90
C SER A 277 5.91 -26.30 -11.66
N ALA A 278 6.65 -26.67 -12.71
CA ALA A 278 8.12 -26.77 -12.61
C ALA A 278 8.75 -25.42 -12.19
N VAL A 279 8.16 -24.30 -12.59
CA VAL A 279 8.59 -22.96 -12.19
C VAL A 279 8.32 -22.72 -10.71
N ASP A 280 7.16 -23.16 -10.21
CA ASP A 280 6.76 -23.01 -8.81
C ASP A 280 7.72 -23.76 -7.88
N LEU A 281 8.26 -24.89 -8.33
CA LEU A 281 9.24 -25.68 -7.57
C LEU A 281 10.65 -25.10 -7.62
N LEU A 282 11.02 -24.42 -8.71
CA LEU A 282 12.34 -23.80 -8.88
C LEU A 282 12.45 -22.45 -8.15
N ALA A 283 11.37 -21.66 -8.10
CA ALA A 283 11.33 -20.35 -7.47
C ALA A 283 10.02 -20.13 -6.67
N PRO A 284 9.79 -20.89 -5.58
CA PRO A 284 8.50 -20.92 -4.87
C PRO A 284 8.10 -19.57 -4.26
N ASP A 285 9.07 -18.77 -3.81
CA ASP A 285 8.82 -17.47 -3.18
C ASP A 285 8.45 -16.40 -4.21
N GLU A 286 9.12 -16.38 -5.37
CA GLU A 286 8.83 -15.43 -6.45
C GLU A 286 7.45 -15.73 -7.04
N GLN A 287 7.15 -17.00 -7.30
CA GLN A 287 5.85 -17.37 -7.84
C GLN A 287 4.74 -17.10 -6.83
N ALA A 288 4.93 -17.43 -5.55
CA ALA A 288 3.93 -17.11 -4.53
C ALA A 288 3.69 -15.59 -4.42
N SER A 289 4.75 -14.78 -4.58
CA SER A 289 4.63 -13.32 -4.64
C SER A 289 3.77 -12.86 -5.83
N ALA A 290 4.01 -13.42 -7.03
CA ALA A 290 3.22 -13.13 -8.22
C ALA A 290 1.73 -13.50 -8.06
N TRP A 291 1.44 -14.71 -7.58
CA TRP A 291 0.06 -15.15 -7.32
C TRP A 291 -0.64 -14.27 -6.29
N HIS A 292 0.08 -13.92 -5.22
CA HIS A 292 -0.44 -13.01 -4.20
C HIS A 292 -0.76 -11.63 -4.78
N GLY A 293 0.14 -11.03 -5.55
CA GLY A 293 -0.10 -9.75 -6.20
C GLY A 293 -1.26 -9.80 -7.19
N GLY A 294 -1.35 -10.86 -8.00
CA GLY A 294 -2.47 -11.11 -8.91
C GLY A 294 -3.81 -11.17 -8.16
N CYS A 295 -3.90 -11.93 -7.07
CA CYS A 295 -5.08 -11.97 -6.20
C CYS A 295 -5.45 -10.57 -5.68
N LEU A 296 -4.50 -9.81 -5.16
CA LEU A 296 -4.76 -8.45 -4.66
C LEU A 296 -5.29 -7.53 -5.76
N ALA A 297 -4.71 -7.59 -6.95
CA ALA A 297 -5.14 -6.80 -8.09
C ALA A 297 -6.56 -7.17 -8.53
N LEU A 298 -6.87 -8.46 -8.65
CA LEU A 298 -8.21 -8.95 -8.99
C LEU A 298 -9.28 -8.48 -8.00
N ALA A 299 -8.98 -8.54 -6.71
CA ALA A 299 -9.90 -8.05 -5.68
C ALA A 299 -10.17 -6.54 -5.82
N GLU A 300 -9.12 -5.73 -6.05
CA GLU A 300 -9.25 -4.28 -6.23
C GLU A 300 -9.96 -3.91 -7.55
N LEU A 301 -9.75 -4.67 -8.62
CA LEU A 301 -10.44 -4.50 -9.91
C LEU A 301 -11.93 -4.84 -9.78
N ALA A 302 -12.27 -5.97 -9.14
CA ALA A 302 -13.65 -6.38 -8.93
C ALA A 302 -14.43 -5.41 -8.04
N ARG A 303 -13.84 -4.95 -6.93
CA ARG A 303 -14.43 -3.92 -6.05
C ARG A 303 -14.77 -2.61 -6.74
N ARG A 304 -14.17 -2.36 -7.91
CA ARG A 304 -14.36 -1.15 -8.73
C ARG A 304 -15.26 -1.38 -9.94
N GLY A 305 -15.76 -2.60 -10.13
CA GLY A 305 -16.56 -2.97 -11.30
C GLY A 305 -15.76 -3.07 -12.60
N LEU A 306 -14.44 -3.27 -12.51
CA LEU A 306 -13.53 -3.31 -13.67
C LEU A 306 -13.31 -4.73 -14.20
N LEU A 307 -13.66 -5.74 -13.41
CA LEU A 307 -13.67 -7.13 -13.85
C LEU A 307 -15.04 -7.46 -14.45
N LEU A 308 -15.12 -7.57 -15.77
CA LEU A 308 -16.37 -7.84 -16.47
C LEU A 308 -16.81 -9.31 -16.32
N PRO A 309 -18.12 -9.60 -16.27
CA PRO A 309 -18.63 -10.97 -16.16
C PRO A 309 -18.14 -11.92 -17.25
N ALA A 310 -17.85 -11.40 -18.45
CA ALA A 310 -17.33 -12.19 -19.58
C ALA A 310 -15.96 -12.82 -19.30
N ARG A 311 -15.15 -12.23 -18.40
CA ARG A 311 -13.84 -12.76 -17.99
C ARG A 311 -13.94 -13.81 -16.89
N LEU A 312 -15.08 -13.92 -16.19
CA LEU A 312 -15.23 -14.84 -15.06
C LEU A 312 -14.92 -16.31 -15.41
N PRO A 313 -15.36 -16.89 -16.55
CA PRO A 313 -15.02 -18.27 -16.89
C PRO A 313 -13.51 -18.55 -16.90
N GLU A 314 -12.68 -17.54 -17.17
CA GLU A 314 -11.22 -17.61 -17.11
C GLU A 314 -10.67 -17.34 -15.70
N VAL A 315 -11.25 -16.38 -14.98
CA VAL A 315 -10.73 -15.93 -13.68
C VAL A 315 -11.08 -16.89 -12.54
N LEU A 316 -12.30 -17.41 -12.49
CA LEU A 316 -12.76 -18.22 -11.36
C LEU A 316 -11.91 -19.48 -11.13
N PRO A 317 -11.54 -20.27 -12.15
CA PRO A 317 -10.70 -21.45 -11.95
C PRO A 317 -9.30 -21.10 -11.38
N ARG A 318 -8.73 -19.96 -11.81
CA ARG A 318 -7.44 -19.47 -11.30
C ARG A 318 -7.54 -19.05 -9.83
N VAL A 319 -8.65 -18.43 -9.42
CA VAL A 319 -8.92 -18.08 -8.00
C VAL A 319 -9.11 -19.35 -7.16
N VAL A 320 -9.80 -20.36 -7.66
CA VAL A 320 -9.94 -21.67 -6.98
C VAL A 320 -8.57 -22.34 -6.82
N SER A 321 -7.71 -22.27 -7.84
CA SER A 321 -6.33 -22.74 -7.72
C SER A 321 -5.55 -21.97 -6.64
N ALA A 322 -5.75 -20.66 -6.53
CA ALA A 322 -5.11 -19.83 -5.52
C ALA A 322 -5.56 -20.16 -4.09
N LEU A 323 -6.84 -20.52 -3.90
CA LEU A 323 -7.37 -21.01 -2.61
C LEU A 323 -6.69 -22.30 -2.13
N HIS A 324 -6.17 -23.10 -3.06
CA HIS A 324 -5.48 -24.36 -2.77
C HIS A 324 -3.96 -24.28 -3.00
N TYR A 325 -3.41 -23.07 -3.17
CA TYR A 325 -1.99 -22.88 -3.41
C TYR A 325 -1.16 -23.35 -2.20
N ASP A 326 -0.41 -24.42 -2.38
CA ASP A 326 0.50 -24.95 -1.36
C ASP A 326 1.68 -25.63 -2.06
N VAL A 327 2.84 -24.97 -2.04
CA VAL A 327 4.06 -25.46 -2.65
C VAL A 327 4.98 -26.02 -1.55
N PRO A 328 5.38 -27.30 -1.61
CA PRO A 328 6.23 -27.90 -0.58
C PRO A 328 7.64 -27.31 -0.61
N ARG A 329 8.16 -26.96 0.58
CA ARG A 329 9.51 -26.43 0.80
C ARG A 329 10.16 -27.15 1.98
N GLY A 330 10.76 -28.31 1.70
CA GLY A 330 11.35 -29.17 2.73
C GLY A 330 10.30 -29.61 3.75
N THR A 331 10.46 -29.19 5.00
CA THR A 331 9.50 -29.46 6.09
C THR A 331 8.38 -28.42 6.22
N THR A 332 8.44 -27.36 5.41
CA THR A 332 7.48 -26.25 5.39
C THR A 332 6.74 -26.19 4.06
N SER A 333 5.77 -25.30 3.94
CA SER A 333 5.12 -25.02 2.65
C SER A 333 4.96 -23.52 2.44
N VAL A 334 5.00 -23.10 1.18
CA VAL A 334 4.82 -21.72 0.75
C VAL A 334 3.42 -21.60 0.15
N GLY A 335 2.66 -20.58 0.57
CA GLY A 335 1.31 -20.36 0.03
C GLY A 335 0.30 -19.75 0.98
N THR A 336 0.58 -19.67 2.29
CA THR A 336 -0.36 -19.13 3.29
C THR A 336 -0.90 -17.75 2.91
N HIS A 337 -0.03 -16.86 2.46
CA HIS A 337 -0.42 -15.51 2.03
C HIS A 337 -1.21 -15.52 0.72
N VAL A 338 -0.88 -16.41 -0.23
CA VAL A 338 -1.64 -16.58 -1.48
C VAL A 338 -3.06 -17.03 -1.20
N ARG A 339 -3.23 -18.04 -0.34
CA ARG A 339 -4.56 -18.55 0.06
C ARG A 339 -5.38 -17.50 0.81
N ASP A 340 -4.76 -16.73 1.70
CA ASP A 340 -5.40 -15.60 2.37
C ASP A 340 -5.86 -14.51 1.37
N ALA A 341 -5.00 -14.14 0.41
CA ALA A 341 -5.34 -13.20 -0.65
C ALA A 341 -6.45 -13.73 -1.58
N ALA A 342 -6.48 -15.04 -1.86
CA ALA A 342 -7.55 -15.67 -2.63
C ALA A 342 -8.90 -15.64 -1.87
N CYS A 343 -8.88 -15.78 -0.54
CA CYS A 343 -10.07 -15.55 0.29
C CYS A 343 -10.53 -14.09 0.18
N TYR A 344 -9.61 -13.13 0.15
CA TYR A 344 -9.94 -11.72 -0.08
C TYR A 344 -10.55 -11.46 -1.47
N VAL A 345 -10.08 -12.15 -2.52
CA VAL A 345 -10.72 -12.13 -3.85
C VAL A 345 -12.15 -12.64 -3.77
N CYS A 346 -12.37 -13.78 -3.13
CA CYS A 346 -13.72 -14.34 -2.99
C CYS A 346 -14.66 -13.40 -2.22
N TRP A 347 -14.16 -12.77 -1.14
CA TRP A 347 -14.88 -11.74 -0.40
C TRP A 347 -15.25 -10.54 -1.29
N ALA A 348 -14.32 -10.08 -2.13
CA ALA A 348 -14.55 -8.98 -3.06
C ALA A 348 -15.56 -9.36 -4.15
N PHE A 349 -15.46 -10.57 -4.70
CA PHE A 349 -16.34 -11.07 -5.76
C PHE A 349 -17.76 -11.29 -5.27
N ALA A 350 -17.93 -11.81 -4.05
CA ALA A 350 -19.23 -11.95 -3.41
C ALA A 350 -20.02 -10.64 -3.33
N ARG A 351 -19.30 -9.51 -3.26
CA ARG A 351 -19.88 -8.16 -3.19
C ARG A 351 -20.05 -7.49 -4.56
N ALA A 352 -19.40 -8.04 -5.59
CA ALA A 352 -19.36 -7.46 -6.94
C ALA A 352 -20.25 -8.22 -7.94
N PHE A 353 -20.51 -9.51 -7.72
CA PHE A 353 -21.23 -10.39 -8.65
C PHE A 353 -22.41 -11.10 -7.98
N ASP A 354 -23.33 -11.61 -8.81
CA ASP A 354 -24.49 -12.37 -8.35
C ASP A 354 -24.10 -13.73 -7.74
N ALA A 355 -24.93 -14.23 -6.82
CA ALA A 355 -24.68 -15.49 -6.09
C ALA A 355 -24.45 -16.71 -7.01
N ALA A 356 -25.11 -16.77 -8.17
CA ALA A 356 -24.95 -17.85 -9.14
C ALA A 356 -23.51 -17.96 -9.66
N VAL A 357 -22.82 -16.83 -9.82
CA VAL A 357 -21.40 -16.78 -10.21
C VAL A 357 -20.50 -17.28 -9.09
N MET A 358 -20.90 -17.08 -7.84
CA MET A 358 -20.12 -17.42 -6.66
C MET A 358 -20.22 -18.89 -6.23
N ALA A 359 -21.20 -19.64 -6.76
CA ALA A 359 -21.45 -21.04 -6.41
C ALA A 359 -20.18 -21.94 -6.40
N PRO A 360 -19.27 -21.89 -7.38
CA PRO A 360 -18.06 -22.70 -7.37
C PRO A 360 -17.09 -22.35 -6.21
N HIS A 361 -16.98 -21.07 -5.85
CA HIS A 361 -16.06 -20.62 -4.79
C HIS A 361 -16.54 -21.04 -3.41
N ALA A 362 -17.85 -21.04 -3.17
CA ALA A 362 -18.40 -21.39 -1.87
C ALA A 362 -18.01 -22.81 -1.45
N GLN A 363 -18.02 -23.77 -2.39
CA GLN A 363 -17.55 -25.14 -2.12
C GLN A 363 -16.06 -25.17 -1.77
N SER A 364 -15.22 -24.49 -2.56
CA SER A 364 -13.78 -24.38 -2.28
C SER A 364 -13.49 -23.68 -0.95
N LEU A 365 -14.22 -22.62 -0.62
CA LEU A 365 -14.10 -21.91 0.66
C LEU A 365 -14.43 -22.82 1.84
N LEU A 366 -15.47 -23.67 1.75
CA LEU A 366 -15.78 -24.64 2.80
C LEU A 366 -14.63 -25.63 3.03
N VAL A 367 -13.98 -26.09 1.96
CA VAL A 367 -12.78 -26.94 2.07
C VAL A 367 -11.65 -26.19 2.78
N VAL A 368 -11.38 -24.94 2.40
CA VAL A 368 -10.35 -24.11 3.04
C VAL A 368 -10.68 -23.89 4.52
N VAL A 369 -11.91 -23.50 4.85
CA VAL A 369 -12.32 -23.27 6.25
C VAL A 369 -12.13 -24.51 7.12
N THR A 370 -12.33 -25.71 6.57
CA THR A 370 -12.30 -26.95 7.34
C THR A 370 -10.91 -27.57 7.44
N PHE A 371 -10.11 -27.51 6.37
CA PHE A 371 -8.89 -28.30 6.25
C PHE A 371 -7.59 -27.50 6.23
N ASP A 372 -7.65 -26.18 6.00
CA ASP A 372 -6.45 -25.36 5.94
C ASP A 372 -5.64 -25.48 7.24
N ARG A 373 -4.32 -25.60 7.12
CA ARG A 373 -3.40 -25.70 8.27
C ARG A 373 -3.44 -24.42 9.11
N GLU A 374 -3.56 -23.27 8.46
CA GLU A 374 -3.35 -21.96 9.03
C GLU A 374 -4.67 -21.33 9.50
N VAL A 375 -4.70 -20.89 10.77
CA VAL A 375 -5.92 -20.39 11.41
C VAL A 375 -6.42 -19.08 10.80
N ASN A 376 -5.51 -18.22 10.37
CA ASN A 376 -5.84 -16.96 9.70
C ASN A 376 -6.54 -17.23 8.37
N VAL A 377 -6.05 -18.18 7.57
CA VAL A 377 -6.68 -18.53 6.28
C VAL A 377 -8.06 -19.13 6.49
N ARG A 378 -8.25 -20.01 7.48
CA ARG A 378 -9.59 -20.52 7.84
C ARG A 378 -10.55 -19.39 8.21
N ARG A 379 -10.08 -18.37 8.92
CA ARG A 379 -10.88 -17.19 9.31
C ARG A 379 -11.19 -16.30 8.12
N ALA A 380 -10.23 -16.05 7.24
CA ALA A 380 -10.43 -15.29 6.02
C ALA A 380 -11.44 -15.99 5.09
N ALA A 381 -11.31 -17.30 4.91
CA ALA A 381 -12.24 -18.11 4.13
C ALA A 381 -13.66 -18.09 4.73
N SER A 382 -13.78 -18.14 6.06
CA SER A 382 -15.07 -18.03 6.77
C SER A 382 -15.73 -16.67 6.53
N ALA A 383 -14.95 -15.59 6.55
CA ALA A 383 -15.46 -14.25 6.28
C ALA A 383 -15.89 -14.09 4.81
N ALA A 384 -15.11 -14.65 3.87
CA ALA A 384 -15.48 -14.66 2.45
C ALA A 384 -16.76 -15.48 2.20
N PHE A 385 -16.88 -16.65 2.83
CA PHE A 385 -18.07 -17.50 2.76
C PHE A 385 -19.30 -16.78 3.36
N GLN A 386 -19.11 -16.08 4.46
CA GLN A 386 -20.18 -15.27 5.05
C GLN A 386 -20.67 -14.17 4.10
N GLU A 387 -19.80 -13.50 3.33
CA GLU A 387 -20.25 -12.54 2.32
C GLU A 387 -20.97 -13.21 1.15
N THR A 388 -20.54 -14.40 0.70
CA THR A 388 -21.28 -15.13 -0.36
C THR A 388 -22.71 -15.47 0.07
N GLU A 389 -22.93 -15.70 1.36
CA GLU A 389 -24.26 -15.89 1.94
C GLU A 389 -25.02 -14.56 2.16
N ASN A 390 -24.34 -13.55 2.72
CA ASN A 390 -25.00 -12.32 3.19
C ASN A 390 -25.25 -11.28 2.09
N VAL A 391 -24.49 -11.29 0.98
CA VAL A 391 -24.73 -10.39 -0.16
C VAL A 391 -25.92 -10.88 -1.00
N GLY A 392 -26.25 -12.17 -0.92
CA GLY A 392 -27.53 -12.69 -1.37
C GLY A 392 -28.60 -12.48 -0.30
N ARG A 393 -29.49 -11.50 -0.49
CA ARG A 393 -30.82 -11.48 0.17
C ARG A 393 -31.68 -12.73 -0.09
N GLN A 394 -31.11 -13.82 -0.60
CA GLN A 394 -31.74 -15.08 -0.93
C GLN A 394 -30.74 -16.22 -0.69
N GLY A 395 -31.09 -17.17 0.19
CA GLY A 395 -30.27 -18.32 0.59
C GLY A 395 -29.95 -19.25 -0.58
N SER A 396 -28.82 -18.98 -1.25
CA SER A 396 -28.37 -19.75 -2.41
C SER A 396 -27.72 -21.09 -2.03
N PHE A 397 -27.30 -21.26 -0.77
CA PHE A 397 -26.70 -22.52 -0.29
C PHE A 397 -27.54 -23.15 0.81
N PRO A 398 -27.77 -24.47 0.76
CA PRO A 398 -28.44 -25.19 1.84
C PRO A 398 -27.70 -24.96 3.18
N HIS A 399 -28.44 -24.56 4.21
CA HIS A 399 -27.95 -24.37 5.58
C HIS A 399 -26.84 -23.31 5.76
N GLY A 400 -26.60 -22.43 4.78
CA GLY A 400 -25.52 -21.41 4.80
C GLY A 400 -25.47 -20.56 6.08
N ILE A 401 -26.61 -20.04 6.53
CA ILE A 401 -26.72 -19.25 7.78
C ILE A 401 -26.33 -20.09 9.01
N GLU A 402 -26.74 -21.35 9.06
CA GLU A 402 -26.43 -22.24 10.18
C GLU A 402 -24.94 -22.58 10.23
N ILE A 403 -24.33 -22.81 9.07
CA ILE A 403 -22.90 -23.04 8.90
C ILE A 403 -22.12 -21.83 9.43
N VAL A 404 -22.45 -20.61 8.95
CA VAL A 404 -21.81 -19.36 9.39
C VAL A 404 -22.02 -19.08 10.87
N THR A 405 -23.19 -19.41 11.43
CA THR A 405 -23.46 -19.18 12.86
C THR A 405 -22.63 -20.11 13.75
N ARG A 406 -22.37 -21.34 13.32
CA ARG A 406 -21.53 -22.31 14.04
C ARG A 406 -20.03 -22.05 13.88
N ALA A 407 -19.68 -21.22 12.89
CA ALA A 407 -18.34 -20.81 12.51
C ALA A 407 -17.73 -19.70 13.37
N ASP A 408 -17.85 -19.80 14.69
CA ASP A 408 -17.32 -18.76 15.56
C ASP A 408 -15.77 -18.73 15.57
N TYR A 409 -15.21 -17.62 16.06
CA TYR A 409 -13.78 -17.38 16.15
C TYR A 409 -13.01 -18.49 16.91
N PHE A 410 -13.67 -19.16 17.85
CA PHE A 410 -13.11 -20.25 18.65
C PHE A 410 -13.16 -21.59 17.92
N ALA A 411 -14.26 -21.89 17.22
CA ALA A 411 -14.44 -23.07 16.39
C ALA A 411 -13.34 -23.18 15.32
N LEU A 412 -13.04 -22.05 14.67
CA LEU A 412 -12.00 -21.95 13.64
C LEU A 412 -10.57 -22.06 14.20
N GLY A 413 -10.41 -21.88 15.52
CA GLY A 413 -9.12 -21.98 16.20
C GLY A 413 -8.47 -23.36 16.09
N SER A 414 -9.28 -24.42 15.99
CA SER A 414 -8.81 -25.82 15.91
C SER A 414 -9.35 -26.50 14.67
N ARG A 415 -8.48 -27.12 13.87
CA ARG A 415 -8.87 -27.81 12.61
C ARG A 415 -9.90 -28.95 12.84
N PRO A 416 -9.74 -29.83 13.86
CA PRO A 416 -10.79 -30.77 14.24
C PRO A 416 -12.15 -30.13 14.54
N ASN A 417 -12.16 -28.99 15.25
CA ASN A 417 -13.42 -28.29 15.57
C ASN A 417 -14.02 -27.64 14.33
N ALA A 418 -13.20 -27.03 13.48
CA ALA A 418 -13.62 -26.47 12.20
C ALA A 418 -14.31 -27.56 11.36
N TYR A 419 -13.64 -28.70 11.15
CA TYR A 419 -14.21 -29.86 10.44
C TYR A 419 -15.55 -30.34 11.05
N LEU A 420 -15.58 -30.58 12.37
CA LEU A 420 -16.77 -31.12 13.04
C LEU A 420 -17.95 -30.15 13.06
N ARG A 421 -17.72 -28.84 13.05
CA ARG A 421 -18.78 -27.83 13.11
C ARG A 421 -19.26 -27.36 11.74
N TYR A 422 -18.38 -27.29 10.73
CA TYR A 422 -18.73 -26.87 9.37
C TYR A 422 -19.28 -28.02 8.51
N LEU A 423 -18.60 -29.16 8.46
CA LEU A 423 -18.89 -30.24 7.49
C LEU A 423 -20.00 -31.19 7.96
N ARG A 424 -20.48 -31.05 9.20
CA ARG A 424 -21.67 -31.78 9.68
C ARG A 424 -22.98 -31.08 9.30
N VAL A 425 -22.92 -29.87 8.76
CA VAL A 425 -24.07 -29.00 8.49
C VAL A 425 -24.14 -28.60 7.02
N ALA A 426 -22.98 -28.37 6.40
CA ALA A 426 -22.80 -28.37 4.94
C ALA A 426 -23.00 -29.77 4.37
#